data_AF-A0A423K9H9-F1
#
_entry.id   AF-A0A423K9H9-F1
#
_cell.length_a   1.000
_cell.length_b   1.000
_cell.length_c   1.000
_cell.angle_alpha   90.00
_cell.angle_beta   90.00
_cell.angle_gamma   90.00
#
_symmetry.space_group_name_H-M   'P 1'
#
loop_
_entity.id
_entity.type
_entity.pdbx_description
1 polymer ?
#
loop_
_entity_poly.entity_id
_entity_poly.type
_entity_poly.pdbx_seq_one_letter_code
_entity_poly.pdbx_strand_id
1 'polypeptide(L)'
;MQSVTYRADLSPCTPLKYQQDIEKYAGNIECSECEARAWFVRGSLGGVREKAACFAAHHEDGCQIKTVILVIDGEDAGPSDGADTAQIVVDLNKRSSQTIMAPEPSNKPPVYSPWGSLQKKYANASDYPINKSLRQILSHLIRNPNYPEDDATIKVVTDGGRVALEGSIRSLLSSQHQLSNIELGSVRLFWGLITNVNRRNGLVWLNCGDYLTEPSLLVSDENLEEEMLSAFKLHDMNELAGARFIVIGWLSGSEKKPIINFGFAKYIAFVKYRIKDEEEQEK
;
A
#
# COMPACT_ATOMS: atom_id res chain seq x y z
N MET A 1 2.80 17.09 12.55
CA MET A 1 2.69 17.20 14.03
C MET A 1 4.05 17.43 14.66
N GLN A 2 4.12 18.26 15.72
CA GLN A 2 5.37 18.56 16.45
C GLN A 2 5.56 17.72 17.73
N SER A 3 4.53 17.00 18.18
CA SER A 3 4.58 16.07 19.30
C SER A 3 3.62 14.91 19.05
N VAL A 4 3.94 13.73 19.59
CA VAL A 4 3.13 12.51 19.57
C VAL A 4 3.14 11.88 20.96
N THR A 5 2.27 10.91 21.19
CA THR A 5 2.21 10.14 22.44
C THR A 5 2.94 8.82 22.29
N TYR A 6 3.74 8.44 23.28
CA TYR A 6 4.33 7.10 23.36
C TYR A 6 3.33 6.11 23.96
N ARG A 7 3.05 5.03 23.24
CA ARG A 7 1.96 4.08 23.54
C ARG A 7 2.08 3.36 24.88
N ALA A 8 3.30 3.12 25.36
CA ALA A 8 3.51 2.29 26.55
C ALA A 8 3.25 3.04 27.86
N ASP A 9 3.55 4.35 27.92
CA ASP A 9 3.45 5.15 29.16
C ASP A 9 2.66 6.46 28.98
N LEU A 10 2.11 6.70 27.79
CA LEU A 10 1.36 7.91 27.41
C LEU A 10 2.15 9.22 27.51
N SER A 11 3.49 9.14 27.57
CA SER A 11 4.34 10.32 27.65
C SER A 11 4.47 11.05 26.30
N PRO A 12 4.64 12.38 26.31
CA PRO A 12 4.84 13.15 25.09
C PRO A 12 6.26 12.95 24.52
N CYS A 13 6.31 12.63 23.24
CA CYS A 13 7.51 12.45 22.45
C CYS A 13 7.63 13.54 21.37
N THR A 14 8.74 14.28 21.40
CA THR A 14 9.11 15.28 20.40
C THR A 14 10.11 14.69 19.40
N PRO A 15 10.30 15.28 18.20
CA PRO A 15 11.30 14.82 17.24
C PRO A 15 12.71 14.64 17.84
N LEU A 16 13.10 15.54 18.74
CA LEU A 16 14.40 15.49 19.41
C LEU A 16 14.50 14.30 20.37
N LYS A 17 13.45 14.03 21.18
CA LYS A 17 13.41 12.83 22.04
C LYS A 17 13.39 11.55 21.21
N TYR A 18 12.65 11.54 20.09
CA TYR A 18 12.60 10.40 19.19
C TYR A 18 13.98 10.05 18.64
N GLN A 19 14.73 11.05 18.20
CA GLN A 19 16.09 10.86 17.67
C GLN A 19 17.10 10.38 18.71
N GLN A 20 16.91 10.71 19.98
CA GLN A 20 17.76 10.24 21.07
C GLN A 20 17.59 8.75 21.37
N ASP A 21 16.39 8.21 21.14
CA ASP A 21 16.07 6.80 21.44
C ASP A 21 15.08 6.22 20.42
N ILE A 22 15.59 5.99 19.21
CA ILE A 22 14.77 5.51 18.08
C ILE A 22 14.20 4.13 18.39
N GLU A 23 14.95 3.24 19.05
CA GLU A 23 14.51 1.87 19.34
C GLU A 23 13.29 1.86 20.26
N LYS A 24 13.23 2.76 21.24
CA LYS A 24 12.07 2.90 22.12
C LYS A 24 10.82 3.36 21.37
N TYR A 25 10.94 4.41 20.56
CA TYR A 25 9.77 5.09 20.00
C TYR A 25 9.32 4.59 18.61
N ALA A 26 10.20 3.99 17.82
CA ALA A 26 9.88 3.56 16.46
C ALA A 26 8.78 2.49 16.46
N GLY A 27 7.66 2.79 15.80
CA GLY A 27 6.47 1.92 15.76
C GLY A 27 5.55 2.01 16.99
N ASN A 28 5.97 2.75 18.02
CA ASN A 28 5.28 2.85 19.31
C ASN A 28 4.71 4.26 19.60
N ILE A 29 4.49 5.06 18.56
CA ILE A 29 3.97 6.42 18.68
C ILE A 29 2.62 6.58 17.99
N GLU A 30 1.79 7.46 18.55
CA GLU A 30 0.45 7.74 18.04
C GLU A 30 0.06 9.21 18.21
N CYS A 31 -0.98 9.62 17.49
CA CYS A 31 -1.57 10.94 17.66
C CYS A 31 -2.18 11.06 19.07
N SER A 32 -1.90 12.17 19.75
CA SER A 32 -2.41 12.44 21.10
C SER A 32 -3.92 12.73 21.19
N GLU A 33 -4.60 12.92 20.05
CA GLU A 33 -6.03 13.22 19.99
C GLU A 33 -6.84 12.05 19.45
N CYS A 34 -6.44 11.49 18.30
CA CYS A 34 -7.19 10.42 17.64
C CYS A 34 -6.55 9.04 17.72
N GLU A 35 -5.44 8.89 18.47
CA GLU A 35 -4.72 7.61 18.69
C GLU A 35 -4.24 6.91 17.39
N ALA A 36 -4.33 7.59 16.26
CA ALA A 36 -3.88 7.05 14.97
C ALA A 36 -2.37 6.83 15.01
N ARG A 37 -1.93 5.68 14.45
CA ARG A 37 -0.51 5.34 14.38
C ARG A 37 0.27 6.40 13.62
N ALA A 38 1.34 6.86 14.26
CA ALA A 38 2.21 7.89 13.73
C ALA A 38 3.54 7.28 13.28
N TRP A 39 4.21 7.98 12.38
CA TRP A 39 5.58 7.68 11.97
C TRP A 39 6.42 8.95 11.95
N PHE A 40 7.72 8.77 12.09
CA PHE A 40 8.69 9.84 12.05
C PHE A 40 9.07 10.19 10.61
N VAL A 41 9.06 11.48 10.30
CA VAL A 41 9.51 12.01 9.01
C VAL A 41 10.77 12.84 9.24
N ARG A 42 11.86 12.41 8.59
CA ARG A 42 13.14 13.10 8.64
C ARG A 42 13.02 14.49 8.03
N GLY A 43 13.63 15.47 8.70
CA GLY A 43 13.83 16.78 8.13
C GLY A 43 14.82 16.72 6.95
N SER A 44 14.71 17.67 6.04
CA SER A 44 15.63 17.81 4.90
C SER A 44 16.29 19.19 4.96
N LEU A 45 17.62 19.22 4.90
CA LEU A 45 18.45 20.42 4.94
C LEU A 45 19.02 20.78 3.55
N GLY A 46 18.60 20.11 2.47
CA GLY A 46 19.26 20.17 1.16
C GLY A 46 18.37 20.57 -0.02
N GLY A 47 17.18 21.09 0.22
CA GLY A 47 16.25 21.54 -0.82
C GLY A 47 16.09 23.07 -0.90
N VAL A 48 15.22 23.54 -1.79
CA VAL A 48 14.82 24.96 -1.91
C VAL A 48 14.22 25.52 -0.61
N ARG A 49 13.77 24.64 0.31
CA ARG A 49 13.29 24.98 1.65
C ARG A 49 13.79 23.95 2.66
N GLU A 50 14.23 24.42 3.82
CA GLU A 50 14.53 23.56 4.98
C GLU A 50 13.22 23.04 5.57
N LYS A 51 13.12 21.71 5.72
CA LYS A 51 12.00 21.07 6.42
C LYS A 51 12.46 20.54 7.76
N ALA A 52 11.87 21.03 8.84
CA ALA A 52 12.09 20.49 10.17
C ALA A 52 11.55 19.04 10.25
N ALA A 53 12.21 18.19 11.05
CA ALA A 53 11.71 16.85 11.32
C ALA A 53 10.36 16.93 12.06
N CYS A 54 9.43 16.04 11.67
CA CYS A 54 8.09 16.04 12.22
C CYS A 54 7.51 14.63 12.28
N PHE A 55 6.31 14.51 12.83
CA PHE A 55 5.52 13.28 12.78
C PHE A 55 4.32 13.44 11.85
N ALA A 56 3.98 12.34 11.18
CA ALA A 56 2.78 12.21 10.36
C ALA A 56 1.96 11.00 10.84
N ALA A 57 0.65 11.05 10.61
CA ALA A 57 -0.29 9.97 10.91
C ALA A 57 -1.45 10.00 9.91
N HIS A 58 -2.07 8.85 9.68
CA HIS A 58 -3.35 8.75 8.96
C HIS A 58 -4.49 9.04 9.93
N HIS A 59 -4.75 10.33 10.18
CA HIS A 59 -5.74 10.76 11.18
C HIS A 59 -7.17 10.34 10.83
N GLU A 60 -7.93 10.02 11.87
CA GLU A 60 -9.39 9.83 11.84
C GLU A 60 -10.10 11.16 11.49
N ASP A 61 -11.35 11.06 11.04
CA ASP A 61 -12.19 12.22 10.77
C ASP A 61 -12.51 12.96 12.09
N GLY A 62 -12.36 14.28 12.09
CA GLY A 62 -12.57 15.13 13.26
C GLY A 62 -11.33 15.46 14.08
N CYS A 63 -10.16 14.86 13.80
CA CYS A 63 -8.89 15.20 14.45
C CYS A 63 -8.41 16.62 14.07
N GLN A 64 -8.18 17.46 15.09
CA GLN A 64 -7.75 18.86 14.93
C GLN A 64 -6.23 19.02 14.86
N ILE A 65 -5.45 18.01 15.24
CA ILE A 65 -3.97 18.02 15.19
C ILE A 65 -3.40 17.84 13.77
N LYS A 66 -4.24 17.85 12.72
CA LYS A 66 -3.82 17.73 11.30
C LYS A 66 -2.90 18.89 10.88
N THR A 67 -1.60 18.72 11.06
CA THR A 67 -0.59 19.72 10.63
C THR A 67 0.02 19.43 9.26
N VAL A 68 -0.25 18.25 8.68
CA VAL A 68 0.42 17.80 7.45
C VAL A 68 -0.57 17.14 6.51
N ILE A 69 -0.66 17.67 5.29
CA ILE A 69 -1.50 17.12 4.23
C ILE A 69 -0.72 15.98 3.57
N LEU A 70 -1.27 14.77 3.63
CA LEU A 70 -0.71 13.60 2.97
C LEU A 70 -1.28 13.50 1.56
N VAL A 71 -0.42 13.59 0.55
CA VAL A 71 -0.80 13.43 -0.86
C VAL A 71 -0.27 12.10 -1.36
N ILE A 72 -1.12 11.33 -2.05
CA ILE A 72 -0.71 10.08 -2.69
C ILE A 72 0.34 10.38 -3.76
N ASP A 73 1.46 9.67 -3.72
CA ASP A 73 2.52 9.80 -4.72
C ASP A 73 2.18 8.97 -5.98
N GLY A 74 2.00 9.65 -7.13
CA GLY A 74 1.67 9.05 -8.42
C GLY A 74 0.23 8.55 -8.53
N GLU A 75 -0.73 9.45 -8.79
CA GLU A 75 -2.09 9.08 -9.22
C GLU A 75 -2.06 8.38 -10.59
N ASP A 76 -2.45 7.10 -10.61
CA ASP A 76 -2.94 6.45 -11.81
C ASP A 76 -4.42 6.80 -11.99
N ALA A 77 -4.77 7.46 -13.09
CA ALA A 77 -6.16 7.60 -13.54
C ALA A 77 -6.68 6.23 -14.02
N GLY A 78 -7.00 5.35 -13.06
CA GLY A 78 -7.67 4.07 -13.31
C GLY A 78 -9.17 4.27 -13.57
N PRO A 79 -9.83 3.33 -14.28
CA PRO A 79 -11.18 3.52 -14.80
C PRO A 79 -12.20 3.79 -13.69
N SER A 80 -13.16 4.66 -14.03
CA SER A 80 -14.32 5.05 -13.23
C SER A 80 -14.95 3.87 -12.49
N ASP A 81 -15.28 4.10 -11.20
CA ASP A 81 -16.22 3.29 -10.44
C ASP A 81 -17.47 3.03 -11.29
N GLY A 82 -17.76 1.75 -11.56
CA GLY A 82 -18.87 1.37 -12.44
C GLY A 82 -18.78 -0.04 -13.03
N ALA A 83 -17.70 -0.80 -12.80
CA ALA A 83 -17.58 -2.17 -13.27
C ALA A 83 -17.76 -3.19 -12.12
N ASP A 84 -18.60 -4.18 -12.38
CA ASP A 84 -19.03 -5.25 -11.46
C ASP A 84 -17.83 -6.04 -10.90
N THR A 85 -17.61 -5.98 -9.58
CA THR A 85 -16.41 -6.51 -8.92
C THR A 85 -16.45 -8.01 -8.61
N ALA A 86 -17.45 -8.75 -9.09
CA ALA A 86 -17.66 -10.16 -8.79
C ALA A 86 -16.44 -11.07 -9.12
N GLN A 87 -15.68 -10.74 -10.18
CA GLN A 87 -14.47 -11.49 -10.55
C GLN A 87 -13.26 -10.57 -10.81
N ILE A 88 -12.26 -10.65 -9.93
CA ILE A 88 -11.03 -9.85 -9.99
C ILE A 88 -9.87 -10.73 -10.46
N VAL A 89 -9.24 -10.36 -11.57
CA VAL A 89 -7.99 -10.99 -12.05
C VAL A 89 -6.83 -10.05 -11.82
N VAL A 90 -5.77 -10.54 -11.20
CA VAL A 90 -4.52 -9.80 -10.97
C VAL A 90 -3.41 -10.45 -11.76
N ASP A 91 -2.89 -9.75 -12.76
CA ASP A 91 -1.73 -10.17 -13.54
C ASP A 91 -0.49 -9.46 -12.99
N LEU A 92 0.38 -10.21 -12.31
CA LEU A 92 1.56 -9.64 -11.64
C LEU A 92 2.65 -9.20 -12.62
N ASN A 93 2.54 -9.57 -13.90
CA ASN A 93 3.50 -9.20 -14.93
C ASN A 93 3.10 -7.94 -15.68
N LYS A 94 1.82 -7.58 -15.66
CA LYS A 94 1.31 -6.31 -16.17
C LYS A 94 1.46 -5.20 -15.13
N ARG A 95 2.66 -5.08 -14.52
CA ARG A 95 3.05 -3.82 -13.87
C ARG A 95 3.03 -2.76 -14.94
N SER A 96 2.00 -1.95 -14.91
CA SER A 96 1.70 -1.09 -16.03
C SER A 96 2.68 0.08 -16.05
N SER A 97 3.69 0.04 -16.93
CA SER A 97 4.19 1.26 -17.54
C SER A 97 3.09 1.77 -18.48
N GLN A 98 2.06 2.42 -17.93
CA GLN A 98 1.01 3.02 -18.77
C GLN A 98 1.56 4.30 -19.38
N THR A 99 2.32 4.13 -20.46
CA THR A 99 2.42 5.19 -21.46
C THR A 99 1.01 5.44 -21.96
N ILE A 100 0.49 6.64 -21.70
CA ILE A 100 -0.77 7.13 -22.25
C ILE A 100 -0.65 7.06 -23.77
N MET A 101 -1.22 6.03 -24.38
CA MET A 101 -1.64 6.15 -25.77
C MET A 101 -3.03 6.77 -25.75
N ALA A 102 -3.07 8.09 -25.86
CA ALA A 102 -4.26 8.77 -26.33
C ALA A 102 -4.62 8.11 -27.67
N PRO A 103 -5.85 7.60 -27.87
CA PRO A 103 -6.27 7.27 -29.20
C PRO A 103 -6.24 8.57 -30.00
N GLU A 104 -5.38 8.65 -31.02
CA GLU A 104 -5.48 9.72 -32.00
C GLU A 104 -6.93 9.71 -32.52
N PRO A 105 -7.62 10.86 -32.57
CA PRO A 105 -8.93 10.93 -33.18
C PRO A 105 -8.78 10.53 -34.65
N SER A 106 -9.19 9.29 -34.95
CA SER A 106 -9.22 8.75 -36.31
C SER A 106 -10.19 9.60 -37.14
N ASN A 107 -9.63 10.53 -37.91
CA ASN A 107 -10.35 11.33 -38.90
C ASN A 107 -10.57 10.53 -40.21
N LYS A 108 -10.98 9.27 -40.07
CA LYS A 108 -11.36 8.42 -41.22
C LYS A 108 -12.90 8.35 -41.28
N PRO A 109 -13.52 8.78 -42.39
CA PRO A 109 -14.96 8.62 -42.56
C PRO A 109 -15.33 7.13 -42.56
N PRO A 110 -16.53 6.78 -42.07
CA PRO A 110 -16.93 5.39 -41.91
C PRO A 110 -16.99 4.70 -43.27
N VAL A 111 -16.15 3.69 -43.46
CA VAL A 111 -16.24 2.77 -44.58
C VAL A 111 -17.47 1.88 -44.34
N TYR A 112 -18.51 2.06 -45.15
CA TYR A 112 -19.63 1.14 -45.22
C TYR A 112 -19.12 -0.21 -45.74
N SER A 113 -19.07 -1.22 -44.86
CA SER A 113 -18.86 -2.60 -45.30
C SER A 113 -20.20 -3.16 -45.83
N PRO A 114 -20.24 -3.86 -46.97
CA PRO A 114 -21.46 -4.43 -47.57
C PRO A 114 -22.04 -5.63 -46.81
N TRP A 115 -21.43 -6.03 -45.70
CA TRP A 115 -21.94 -7.09 -44.84
C TRP A 115 -22.62 -6.47 -43.64
N GLY A 116 -23.95 -6.69 -43.57
CA GLY A 116 -24.90 -5.99 -42.73
C GLY A 116 -24.47 -5.76 -41.28
N SER A 117 -25.04 -4.70 -40.71
CA SER A 117 -24.88 -4.28 -39.33
C SER A 117 -24.81 -5.48 -38.37
N LEU A 118 -23.59 -5.80 -37.93
CA LEU A 118 -23.39 -6.49 -36.67
C LEU A 118 -23.88 -5.51 -35.60
N GLN A 119 -25.18 -5.61 -35.29
CA GLN A 119 -25.70 -5.12 -34.04
C GLN A 119 -24.79 -5.69 -32.96
N LYS A 120 -24.00 -4.81 -32.32
CA LYS A 120 -23.32 -5.12 -31.06
C LYS A 120 -24.43 -5.47 -30.07
N LYS A 121 -24.77 -6.76 -30.00
CA LYS A 121 -25.50 -7.33 -28.88
C LYS A 121 -24.61 -7.06 -27.68
N TYR A 122 -25.07 -6.17 -26.79
CA TYR A 122 -24.56 -6.09 -25.43
C TYR A 122 -24.71 -7.48 -24.82
N ALA A 123 -23.61 -8.23 -24.80
CA ALA A 123 -23.47 -9.39 -23.95
C ALA A 123 -23.30 -8.88 -22.52
N ASN A 124 -23.95 -9.54 -21.57
CA ASN A 124 -23.96 -9.22 -20.16
C ASN A 124 -22.54 -8.89 -19.66
N ALA A 125 -22.37 -7.72 -19.07
CA ALA A 125 -21.10 -7.25 -18.52
C ALA A 125 -20.63 -8.03 -17.27
N SER A 126 -21.44 -8.99 -16.79
CA SER A 126 -21.18 -9.82 -15.60
C SER A 126 -20.11 -10.90 -15.80
N ASP A 127 -19.81 -11.28 -17.04
CA ASP A 127 -19.02 -12.50 -17.33
C ASP A 127 -17.56 -12.23 -17.68
N TYR A 128 -17.11 -10.96 -17.66
CA TYR A 128 -15.73 -10.62 -17.97
C TYR A 128 -14.93 -10.29 -16.70
N PRO A 129 -13.86 -11.04 -16.40
CA PRO A 129 -13.02 -10.75 -15.24
C PRO A 129 -12.39 -9.37 -15.37
N ILE A 130 -12.50 -8.57 -14.32
CA ILE A 130 -11.85 -7.26 -14.26
C ILE A 130 -10.38 -7.46 -13.93
N ASN A 131 -9.51 -7.02 -14.83
CA ASN A 131 -8.08 -6.94 -14.53
C ASN A 131 -7.84 -5.78 -13.56
N LYS A 132 -7.46 -6.07 -12.31
CA LYS A 132 -7.03 -5.07 -11.33
C LYS A 132 -5.57 -5.28 -10.95
N SER A 133 -4.85 -4.18 -10.74
CA SER A 133 -3.52 -4.24 -10.12
C SER A 133 -3.65 -4.37 -8.59
N LEU A 134 -2.61 -4.91 -7.93
CA LEU A 134 -2.53 -4.91 -6.47
C LEU A 134 -2.71 -3.50 -5.89
N ARG A 135 -2.14 -2.48 -6.55
CA ARG A 135 -2.26 -1.09 -6.13
C ARG A 135 -3.71 -0.59 -6.18
N GLN A 136 -4.49 -0.98 -7.19
CA GLN A 136 -5.92 -0.63 -7.27
C GLN A 136 -6.73 -1.29 -6.13
N ILE A 137 -6.46 -2.57 -5.83
CA ILE A 137 -7.08 -3.26 -4.70
C ILE A 137 -6.75 -2.53 -3.40
N LEU A 138 -5.48 -2.15 -3.20
CA LEU A 138 -5.05 -1.38 -2.05
C LEU A 138 -5.76 -0.03 -1.96
N SER A 139 -5.86 0.73 -3.04
CA SER A 139 -6.59 2.01 -3.06
C SER A 139 -8.05 1.85 -2.66
N HIS A 140 -8.69 0.74 -3.03
CA HIS A 140 -10.07 0.45 -2.62
C HIS A 140 -10.15 0.11 -1.12
N LEU A 141 -9.23 -0.71 -0.60
CA LEU A 141 -9.15 -1.05 0.83
C LEU A 141 -8.90 0.17 1.72
N ILE A 142 -8.14 1.15 1.22
CA ILE A 142 -7.89 2.40 1.93
C ILE A 142 -9.16 3.23 2.10
N ARG A 143 -10.02 3.25 1.07
CA ARG A 143 -11.29 4.01 1.09
C ARG A 143 -12.39 3.24 1.82
N ASN A 144 -12.40 1.92 1.68
CA ASN A 144 -13.37 1.03 2.27
C ASN A 144 -12.66 -0.24 2.80
N PRO A 145 -12.39 -0.33 4.11
CA PRO A 145 -11.76 -1.51 4.71
C PRO A 145 -12.56 -2.81 4.53
N ASN A 146 -13.87 -2.70 4.28
CA ASN A 146 -14.75 -3.85 4.01
C ASN A 146 -14.78 -4.25 2.53
N TYR A 147 -13.98 -3.62 1.67
CA TYR A 147 -13.92 -3.98 0.26
C TYR A 147 -13.26 -5.36 0.06
N PRO A 148 -13.72 -6.15 -0.93
CA PRO A 148 -14.94 -6.00 -1.75
C PRO A 148 -16.17 -6.68 -1.14
N GLU A 149 -17.31 -6.61 -1.84
CA GLU A 149 -18.55 -7.30 -1.47
C GLU A 149 -18.38 -8.83 -1.37
N ASP A 150 -19.27 -9.47 -0.61
CA ASP A 150 -19.10 -10.82 -0.02
C ASP A 150 -18.89 -11.98 -1.01
N ASP A 151 -19.28 -11.80 -2.26
CA ASP A 151 -19.25 -12.83 -3.32
C ASP A 151 -18.07 -12.69 -4.29
N ALA A 152 -17.23 -11.66 -4.13
CA ALA A 152 -16.13 -11.43 -5.06
C ALA A 152 -15.04 -12.51 -4.98
N THR A 153 -14.60 -12.97 -6.15
CA THR A 153 -13.49 -13.93 -6.29
C THR A 153 -12.26 -13.23 -6.83
N ILE A 154 -11.07 -13.67 -6.39
CA ILE A 154 -9.79 -13.19 -6.87
C ILE A 154 -9.01 -14.34 -7.51
N LYS A 155 -8.37 -14.06 -8.65
CA LYS A 155 -7.42 -14.94 -9.32
C LYS A 155 -6.15 -14.18 -9.64
N VAL A 156 -5.06 -14.52 -8.97
CA VAL A 156 -3.74 -13.93 -9.19
C VAL A 156 -2.92 -14.86 -10.08
N VAL A 157 -2.40 -14.31 -11.16
CA VAL A 157 -1.61 -15.03 -12.17
C VAL A 157 -0.18 -14.49 -12.20
N THR A 158 0.78 -15.41 -12.33
CA THR A 158 2.24 -15.16 -12.41
C THR A 158 2.82 -15.62 -13.75
N ASP A 159 4.15 -15.58 -13.88
CA ASP A 159 4.91 -15.95 -15.08
C ASP A 159 4.41 -17.26 -15.72
N GLY A 160 4.16 -17.19 -17.02
CA GLY A 160 3.70 -18.33 -17.81
C GLY A 160 2.25 -18.75 -17.55
N GLY A 161 1.43 -17.90 -16.92
CA GLY A 161 0.01 -18.18 -16.69
C GLY A 161 -0.27 -19.03 -15.45
N ARG A 162 0.72 -19.23 -14.57
CA ARG A 162 0.54 -20.01 -13.33
C ARG A 162 -0.30 -19.23 -12.33
N VAL A 163 -1.31 -19.89 -11.77
CA VAL A 163 -2.15 -19.31 -10.71
C VAL A 163 -1.36 -19.32 -9.41
N ALA A 164 -1.07 -18.14 -8.87
CA ALA A 164 -0.39 -17.99 -7.58
C ALA A 164 -1.37 -18.00 -6.41
N LEU A 165 -2.61 -17.55 -6.65
CA LEU A 165 -3.64 -17.48 -5.62
C LEU A 165 -5.02 -17.43 -6.29
N GLU A 166 -5.97 -18.24 -5.83
CA GLU A 166 -7.34 -18.23 -6.35
C GLU A 166 -8.34 -18.58 -5.24
N GLY A 167 -9.45 -17.85 -5.19
CA GLY A 167 -10.52 -18.11 -4.23
C GLY A 167 -11.38 -16.89 -3.92
N SER A 168 -12.19 -16.97 -2.86
CA SER A 168 -12.91 -15.81 -2.33
C SER A 168 -11.90 -14.80 -1.78
N ILE A 169 -12.02 -13.54 -2.19
CA ILE A 169 -11.12 -12.51 -1.72
C ILE A 169 -11.24 -12.27 -0.21
N ARG A 170 -12.43 -12.43 0.39
CA ARG A 170 -12.63 -12.24 1.83
C ARG A 170 -11.93 -13.28 2.69
N SER A 171 -11.79 -14.52 2.19
CA SER A 171 -11.07 -15.58 2.90
C SER A 171 -9.54 -15.49 2.74
N LEU A 172 -9.11 -14.85 1.65
CA LEU A 172 -7.71 -14.71 1.27
C LEU A 172 -7.09 -13.37 1.67
N LEU A 173 -7.90 -12.33 1.87
CA LEU A 173 -7.46 -11.01 2.30
C LEU A 173 -7.40 -10.95 3.83
N SER A 174 -6.30 -10.45 4.36
CA SER A 174 -6.08 -10.34 5.80
C SER A 174 -5.42 -9.01 6.15
N SER A 175 -6.04 -8.29 7.08
CA SER A 175 -5.44 -7.07 7.65
C SER A 175 -4.30 -7.45 8.59
N GLN A 176 -3.28 -6.60 8.67
CA GLN A 176 -2.20 -6.72 9.67
C GLN A 176 -2.72 -6.86 11.11
N HIS A 177 -3.92 -6.34 11.43
CA HIS A 177 -4.50 -6.43 12.77
C HIS A 177 -5.18 -7.78 13.06
N GLN A 178 -5.34 -8.64 12.05
CA GLN A 178 -6.15 -9.87 12.13
C GLN A 178 -5.33 -11.11 11.69
N LEU A 179 -4.11 -11.24 12.20
CA LEU A 179 -3.21 -12.35 11.82
C LEU A 179 -3.18 -13.52 12.80
N SER A 180 -3.73 -13.38 14.01
CA SER A 180 -3.61 -14.39 15.07
C SER A 180 -4.24 -15.74 14.73
N ASN A 181 -5.28 -15.76 13.88
CA ASN A 181 -6.05 -16.97 13.55
C ASN A 181 -5.64 -17.55 12.19
N ILE A 182 -4.53 -17.06 11.61
CA ILE A 182 -4.06 -17.48 10.29
C ILE A 182 -3.01 -18.57 10.46
N GLU A 183 -3.22 -19.68 9.77
CA GLU A 183 -2.26 -20.78 9.74
C GLU A 183 -0.92 -20.34 9.15
N LEU A 184 0.17 -20.66 9.84
CA LEU A 184 1.53 -20.40 9.36
C LEU A 184 1.78 -21.17 8.05
N GLY A 185 2.50 -20.54 7.12
CA GLY A 185 2.74 -21.06 5.79
C GLY A 185 1.61 -20.83 4.78
N SER A 186 0.42 -20.40 5.24
CA SER A 186 -0.69 -20.11 4.31
C SER A 186 -0.39 -18.89 3.45
N VAL A 187 -0.58 -19.04 2.13
CA VAL A 187 -0.40 -17.96 1.15
C VAL A 187 -1.69 -17.14 1.06
N ARG A 188 -1.58 -15.83 1.26
CA ARG A 188 -2.70 -14.89 1.35
C ARG A 188 -2.33 -13.50 0.82
N LEU A 189 -3.34 -12.63 0.67
CA LEU A 189 -3.13 -11.20 0.52
C LEU A 189 -3.11 -10.55 1.91
N PHE A 190 -1.99 -9.95 2.28
CA PHE A 190 -1.87 -9.18 3.51
C PHE A 190 -1.84 -7.69 3.19
N TRP A 191 -2.51 -6.87 3.98
CA TRP A 191 -2.49 -5.42 3.79
C TRP A 191 -2.42 -4.66 5.11
N GLY A 192 -1.92 -3.44 5.05
CA GLY A 192 -1.70 -2.65 6.26
C GLY A 192 -0.93 -1.35 6.04
N LEU A 193 -0.30 -0.87 7.11
CA LEU A 193 0.46 0.36 7.22
C LEU A 193 1.85 0.04 7.77
N ILE A 194 2.90 0.51 7.10
CA ILE A 194 4.27 0.47 7.62
C ILE A 194 4.47 1.72 8.49
N THR A 195 4.88 1.54 9.74
CA THR A 195 5.17 2.64 10.68
C THR A 195 6.65 2.99 10.73
N ASN A 196 7.52 2.00 10.56
CA ASN A 196 8.97 2.19 10.61
C ASN A 196 9.70 1.05 9.90
N VAL A 197 10.95 1.31 9.56
CA VAL A 197 11.84 0.36 8.89
C VAL A 197 13.08 0.16 9.75
N ASN A 198 13.42 -1.09 10.02
CA ASN A 198 14.61 -1.46 10.78
C ASN A 198 15.51 -2.38 9.97
N ARG A 199 16.82 -2.30 10.17
CA ARG A 199 17.80 -3.26 9.64
C ARG A 199 18.36 -4.09 10.79
N ARG A 200 18.31 -5.41 10.69
CA ARG A 200 18.85 -6.32 11.70
C ARG A 200 19.46 -7.54 11.03
N ASN A 201 20.71 -7.84 11.35
CA ASN A 201 21.47 -8.98 10.79
C ASN A 201 21.51 -8.98 9.25
N GLY A 202 21.63 -7.82 8.63
CA GLY A 202 21.62 -7.68 7.16
C GLY A 202 20.24 -7.79 6.51
N LEU A 203 19.17 -8.03 7.28
CA LEU A 203 17.80 -8.12 6.78
C LEU A 203 17.03 -6.82 7.04
N VAL A 204 16.17 -6.44 6.10
CA VAL A 204 15.29 -5.28 6.24
C VAL A 204 13.91 -5.72 6.73
N TRP A 205 13.43 -5.05 7.76
CA TRP A 205 12.15 -5.28 8.40
C TRP A 205 11.25 -4.06 8.21
N LEU A 206 10.13 -4.24 7.51
CA LEU A 206 9.10 -3.21 7.37
C LEU A 206 8.05 -3.46 8.46
N ASN A 207 8.09 -2.68 9.54
CA ASN A 207 7.29 -2.92 10.72
C ASN A 207 5.93 -2.22 10.61
N CYS A 208 4.88 -2.90 11.07
CA CYS A 208 3.52 -2.37 11.11
C CYS A 208 3.17 -1.66 12.42
N GLY A 209 4.14 -1.61 13.34
CA GLY A 209 4.02 -1.06 14.69
C GLY A 209 5.24 -1.45 15.52
N ASP A 210 5.02 -1.84 16.78
CA ASP A 210 6.08 -2.34 17.65
C ASP A 210 6.83 -3.51 17.00
N TYR A 211 8.16 -3.36 16.84
CA TYR A 211 8.98 -4.38 16.19
C TYR A 211 9.06 -5.68 17.01
N LEU A 212 8.70 -5.68 18.30
CA LEU A 212 8.71 -6.89 19.14
C LEU A 212 7.40 -7.69 19.09
N THR A 213 6.27 -7.02 18.92
CA THR A 213 4.94 -7.63 19.13
C THR A 213 3.99 -7.51 17.93
N GLU A 214 4.14 -6.49 17.11
CA GLU A 214 3.26 -6.25 15.96
C GLU A 214 3.86 -6.85 14.68
N PRO A 215 3.08 -7.09 13.61
CA PRO A 215 3.59 -7.76 12.42
C PRO A 215 4.69 -6.98 11.70
N SER A 216 5.53 -7.70 10.97
CA SER A 216 6.51 -7.11 10.05
C SER A 216 6.53 -7.83 8.72
N LEU A 217 6.81 -7.10 7.65
CA LEU A 217 7.22 -7.71 6.38
C LEU A 217 8.73 -7.90 6.39
N LEU A 218 9.18 -9.07 5.97
CA LEU A 218 10.59 -9.40 5.85
C LEU A 218 11.05 -9.27 4.40
N VAL A 219 12.06 -8.43 4.18
CA VAL A 219 12.85 -8.44 2.94
C VAL A 219 14.04 -9.35 3.20
N SER A 220 14.01 -10.53 2.60
CA SER A 220 14.84 -11.70 2.98
C SER A 220 16.31 -11.61 2.59
N ASP A 221 16.65 -10.76 1.61
CA ASP A 221 17.98 -10.68 1.04
C ASP A 221 18.19 -9.37 0.27
N GLU A 222 19.45 -9.08 -0.04
CA GLU A 222 19.88 -7.88 -0.75
C GLU A 222 19.30 -7.78 -2.17
N ASN A 223 19.10 -8.90 -2.87
CA ASN A 223 18.54 -8.85 -4.23
C ASN A 223 17.08 -8.38 -4.21
N LEU A 224 16.29 -8.87 -3.24
CA LEU A 224 14.93 -8.41 -3.06
C LEU A 224 14.90 -6.93 -2.63
N GLU A 225 15.81 -6.49 -1.76
CA GLU A 225 15.95 -5.07 -1.40
C GLU A 225 16.24 -4.21 -2.65
N GLU A 226 17.22 -4.59 -3.47
CA GLU A 226 17.55 -3.89 -4.71
C GLU A 226 16.39 -3.87 -5.72
N GLU A 227 15.67 -5.00 -5.88
CA GLU A 227 14.48 -5.08 -6.73
C GLU A 227 13.39 -4.11 -6.24
N MET A 228 13.20 -4.01 -4.92
CA MET A 228 12.24 -3.09 -4.31
C MET A 228 12.65 -1.63 -4.51
N LEU A 229 13.91 -1.28 -4.24
CA LEU A 229 14.44 0.08 -4.45
C LEU A 229 14.27 0.51 -5.91
N SER A 230 14.62 -0.36 -6.85
CA SER A 230 14.49 -0.11 -8.29
C SER A 230 13.03 0.01 -8.72
N ALA A 231 12.20 -0.99 -8.39
CA ALA A 231 10.82 -1.06 -8.86
C ALA A 231 9.93 0.07 -8.32
N PHE A 232 10.21 0.54 -7.10
CA PHE A 232 9.46 1.62 -6.46
C PHE A 232 10.18 2.97 -6.50
N LYS A 233 11.31 3.06 -7.20
CA LYS A 233 12.13 4.29 -7.35
C LYS A 233 12.46 4.93 -6.00
N LEU A 234 12.92 4.12 -5.06
CA LEU A 234 13.30 4.56 -3.71
C LEU A 234 14.80 4.78 -3.64
N HIS A 235 15.24 5.81 -2.91
CA HIS A 235 16.65 5.96 -2.56
C HIS A 235 17.01 5.10 -1.35
N ASP A 236 16.08 4.95 -0.40
CA ASP A 236 16.28 4.11 0.78
C ASP A 236 14.94 3.53 1.27
N MET A 237 14.98 2.33 1.85
CA MET A 237 13.79 1.63 2.35
C MET A 237 13.05 2.41 3.45
N ASN A 238 13.71 3.31 4.19
CA ASN A 238 13.07 4.16 5.19
C ASN A 238 11.99 5.08 4.58
N GLU A 239 12.00 5.33 3.27
CA GLU A 239 10.93 6.07 2.58
C GLU A 239 9.56 5.36 2.60
N LEU A 240 9.52 4.07 2.96
CA LEU A 240 8.27 3.33 3.11
C LEU A 240 7.61 3.55 4.47
N ALA A 241 8.23 4.26 5.41
CA ALA A 241 7.57 4.66 6.65
C ALA A 241 6.35 5.55 6.33
N GLY A 242 5.17 5.15 6.82
CA GLY A 242 3.89 5.77 6.51
C GLY A 242 3.18 5.25 5.26
N ALA A 243 3.83 4.38 4.48
CA ALA A 243 3.23 3.79 3.29
C ALA A 243 2.22 2.71 3.68
N ARG A 244 1.09 2.69 2.98
CA ARG A 244 0.19 1.54 3.03
C ARG A 244 0.65 0.51 2.03
N PHE A 245 0.47 -0.77 2.36
CA PHE A 245 0.91 -1.89 1.54
C PHE A 245 -0.19 -2.91 1.32
N ILE A 246 -0.07 -3.65 0.23
CA ILE A 246 -0.70 -4.95 0.02
C ILE A 246 0.34 -5.89 -0.55
N VAL A 247 0.39 -7.12 -0.06
CA VAL A 247 1.38 -8.12 -0.46
C VAL A 247 0.76 -9.50 -0.57
N ILE A 248 1.15 -10.23 -1.62
CA ILE A 248 0.90 -11.65 -1.74
C ILE A 248 2.10 -12.37 -1.12
N GLY A 249 1.85 -13.11 -0.06
CA GLY A 249 2.91 -13.68 0.74
C GLY A 249 2.43 -14.82 1.61
N TRP A 250 3.31 -15.33 2.47
CA TRP A 250 2.98 -16.34 3.46
C TRP A 250 3.37 -15.88 4.86
N LEU A 251 2.61 -16.35 5.84
CA LEU A 251 2.84 -16.05 7.25
C LEU A 251 3.90 -16.99 7.84
N SER A 252 4.82 -16.47 8.62
CA SER A 252 5.76 -17.25 9.45
C SER A 252 5.92 -16.56 10.82
N GLY A 253 6.85 -17.05 11.65
CA GLY A 253 7.09 -16.50 12.98
C GLY A 253 6.19 -17.14 14.03
N SER A 254 5.52 -16.31 14.83
CA SER A 254 4.64 -16.77 15.91
C SER A 254 3.39 -15.89 16.02
N GLU A 255 2.36 -16.33 16.74
CA GLU A 255 1.17 -15.51 17.01
C GLU A 255 1.52 -14.16 17.67
N LYS A 256 2.56 -14.14 18.52
CA LYS A 256 3.03 -12.94 19.22
C LYS A 256 3.89 -12.02 18.36
N LYS A 257 4.44 -12.53 17.26
CA LYS A 257 5.25 -11.76 16.31
C LYS A 257 5.08 -12.38 14.93
N PRO A 258 3.99 -12.04 14.22
CA PRO A 258 3.74 -12.56 12.89
C PRO A 258 4.71 -11.94 11.89
N ILE A 259 5.23 -12.74 10.97
CA ILE A 259 6.16 -12.29 9.92
C ILE A 259 5.51 -12.58 8.56
N ILE A 260 5.34 -11.55 7.75
CA ILE A 260 4.83 -11.67 6.40
C ILE A 260 6.02 -11.75 5.44
N ASN A 261 6.11 -12.84 4.68
CA ASN A 261 7.20 -13.10 3.75
C ASN A 261 6.69 -13.05 2.32
N PHE A 262 7.53 -12.59 1.41
CA PHE A 262 7.23 -12.54 -0.03
C PHE A 262 8.51 -12.72 -0.82
N GLY A 263 8.40 -13.27 -2.04
CA GLY A 263 9.58 -13.69 -2.81
C GLY A 263 10.09 -12.70 -3.85
N PHE A 264 9.26 -11.74 -4.26
CA PHE A 264 9.59 -10.82 -5.38
C PHE A 264 8.96 -9.45 -5.17
N ALA A 265 9.62 -8.39 -5.65
CA ALA A 265 9.05 -7.06 -5.55
C ALA A 265 7.69 -6.97 -6.25
N LYS A 266 7.45 -7.75 -7.32
CA LYS A 266 6.14 -7.82 -8.01
C LYS A 266 4.96 -8.30 -7.18
N TYR A 267 5.20 -8.99 -6.06
CA TYR A 267 4.13 -9.50 -5.18
C TYR A 267 3.63 -8.47 -4.18
N ILE A 268 4.27 -7.31 -4.09
CA ILE A 268 3.89 -6.22 -3.20
C ILE A 268 3.56 -4.96 -3.99
N ALA A 269 2.67 -4.15 -3.44
CA ALA A 269 2.37 -2.81 -3.92
C ALA A 269 2.21 -1.85 -2.74
N PHE A 270 2.54 -0.58 -2.98
CA PHE A 270 2.46 0.48 -1.99
C PHE A 270 1.61 1.64 -2.46
N VAL A 271 0.99 2.33 -1.51
CA VAL A 271 0.53 3.71 -1.65
C VAL A 271 1.40 4.54 -0.73
N LYS A 272 2.34 5.29 -1.33
CA LYS A 272 3.20 6.24 -0.63
C LYS A 272 2.48 7.57 -0.46
N TYR A 273 2.81 8.26 0.63
CA TYR A 273 2.31 9.59 0.91
C TYR A 273 3.47 10.55 1.01
N ARG A 274 3.35 11.70 0.36
CA ARG A 274 4.23 12.85 0.57
C ARG A 274 3.53 13.87 1.45
N ILE A 275 4.29 14.54 2.30
CA ILE A 275 3.80 15.68 3.05
C ILE A 275 3.80 16.91 2.14
N LYS A 276 2.62 17.47 1.91
CA LYS A 276 2.41 18.78 1.29
C LYS A 276 2.24 19.82 2.41
N ASP A 277 2.98 20.91 2.32
CA ASP A 277 2.88 22.02 3.27
C ASP A 277 1.66 22.89 2.91
N GLU A 278 0.98 23.48 3.89
CA GLU A 278 -0.27 24.25 3.68
C GLU A 278 -0.09 25.49 2.78
N GLU A 279 1.12 26.03 2.64
CA GLU A 279 1.40 27.24 1.84
C GLU A 279 1.29 27.05 0.31
N GLU A 280 1.14 25.83 -0.21
CA GLU A 280 0.92 25.61 -1.65
C GLU A 280 -0.54 25.89 -2.10
N GLN A 281 -1.41 26.41 -1.23
CA GLN A 281 -2.78 26.81 -1.59
C GLN A 281 -2.91 28.26 -2.11
N GLU A 282 -1.85 29.09 -2.04
CA GLU A 282 -1.92 30.52 -2.43
C GLU A 282 -1.15 30.89 -3.72
N LYS A 283 -1.02 29.97 -4.68
CA LYS A 283 -0.53 30.32 -6.04
C LYS A 283 -1.42 29.81 -7.15
#